data_AF-A0A3M2LDH9-F1
#
_entry.id   AF-A0A3M2LDH9-F1
#
_cell.length_a   1.000
_cell.length_b   1.000
_cell.length_c   1.000
_cell.angle_alpha   90.00
_cell.angle_beta   90.00
_cell.angle_gamma   90.00
#
_symmetry.space_group_name_H-M   'P 1'
#
loop_
_entity.id
_entity.type
_entity.pdbx_description
1 polymer ?
#
loop_
_entity_poly.entity_id
_entity_poly.type
_entity_poly.pdbx_seq_one_letter_code
_entity_poly.pdbx_strand_id
1 'polypeptide(L)'
;MSEQESVSPLRERLRAALPAAMKARDRVAAAALRSALAAVDNAEAVDPATLGAGAVKTSAVGLGVAEVRRRELAESDVERIVGTEIDERRTAAAEYERLGRTSRTAQLRAEADTLAAHLTR
;
A
#
# COMPACT_ATOMS: atom_id res chain seq x y z
N MET A 1 18.54 -24.00 9.60
CA MET A 1 18.41 -23.12 8.43
C MET A 1 17.36 -22.10 8.80
N SER A 2 17.75 -20.83 9.01
CA SER A 2 16.79 -19.76 9.29
C SER A 2 16.21 -19.28 7.96
N GLU A 3 14.93 -19.57 7.73
CA GLU A 3 14.14 -18.94 6.67
C GLU A 3 14.12 -17.42 6.90
N GLN A 4 14.84 -16.68 6.06
CA GLN A 4 14.75 -15.23 6.03
C GLN A 4 13.43 -14.85 5.33
N GLU A 5 12.41 -14.62 6.14
CA GLU A 5 11.17 -13.89 5.83
C GLU A 5 11.55 -12.61 5.04
N SER A 6 11.33 -12.63 3.72
CA SER A 6 11.87 -11.60 2.82
C SER A 6 10.87 -10.47 2.66
N VAL A 7 10.90 -9.48 3.56
CA VAL A 7 10.04 -8.28 3.51
C VAL A 7 10.44 -7.42 2.30
N SER A 8 9.46 -6.91 1.54
CA SER A 8 9.70 -5.98 0.43
C SER A 8 10.52 -4.74 0.87
N PRO A 9 11.57 -4.33 0.14
CA PRO A 9 12.37 -3.14 0.48
C PRO A 9 11.54 -1.86 0.59
N LEU A 10 10.47 -1.70 -0.20
CA LEU A 10 9.55 -0.58 -0.07
C LEU A 10 8.79 -0.63 1.26
N ARG A 11 8.27 -1.80 1.64
CA ARG A 11 7.57 -1.98 2.93
C ARG A 11 8.50 -1.67 4.11
N GLU A 12 9.76 -2.08 4.04
CA GLU A 12 10.77 -1.73 5.04
C GLU A 12 11.02 -0.22 5.12
N ARG A 13 11.16 0.46 3.97
CA ARG A 13 11.32 1.93 3.93
C ARG A 13 10.14 2.64 4.59
N LEU A 14 8.90 2.23 4.28
CA LEU A 14 7.69 2.81 4.87
C LEU A 14 7.63 2.56 6.39
N ARG A 15 7.94 1.34 6.84
CA ARG A 15 8.02 1.00 8.27
C ARG A 15 9.09 1.81 9.00
N ALA A 16 10.27 1.99 8.39
CA ALA A 16 11.37 2.77 8.96
C ALA A 16 11.08 4.29 8.99
N ALA A 17 10.30 4.81 8.04
CA ALA A 17 9.93 6.22 7.98
C ALA A 17 8.90 6.62 9.06
N LEU A 18 8.02 5.69 9.47
CA LEU A 18 6.94 5.99 10.40
C LEU A 18 7.42 6.51 11.78
N PRO A 19 8.40 5.89 12.47
CA PRO A 19 8.94 6.42 13.72
C PRO A 19 9.53 7.83 13.56
N ALA A 20 10.21 8.11 12.44
CA ALA A 20 10.79 9.42 12.16
C ALA A 20 9.70 10.49 12.02
N ALA A 21 8.64 10.20 11.24
CA ALA A 21 7.48 11.09 11.10
C ALA A 21 6.80 11.34 12.46
N MET A 22 6.61 10.31 13.28
CA MET A 22 6.04 10.46 14.62
C MET A 22 6.91 11.33 15.53
N LYS A 23 8.23 11.15 15.52
CA LYS A 23 9.18 11.96 16.30
C LYS A 23 9.19 13.42 15.87
N ALA A 24 9.10 13.67 14.56
CA ALA A 24 8.98 15.02 14.01
C ALA A 24 7.60 15.66 14.26
N ARG A 25 6.65 14.92 14.83
CA ARG A 25 5.22 15.30 14.96
C ARG A 25 4.57 15.62 13.62
N ASP A 26 5.08 15.04 12.55
CA ASP A 26 4.49 15.15 11.21
C ASP A 26 3.25 14.23 11.13
N ARG A 27 2.09 14.83 11.41
CA ARG A 27 0.81 14.10 11.43
C ARG A 27 0.39 13.67 10.03
N VAL A 28 0.76 14.44 9.01
CA VAL A 28 0.40 14.17 7.61
C VAL A 28 1.16 12.93 7.15
N ALA A 29 2.48 12.92 7.31
CA ALA A 29 3.30 11.78 6.95
C ALA A 29 2.93 10.53 7.77
N ALA A 30 2.74 10.68 9.08
CA ALA A 30 2.38 9.55 9.93
C ALA A 30 0.99 8.97 9.60
N ALA A 31 0.03 9.77 9.14
CA ALA A 31 -1.27 9.28 8.68
C ALA A 31 -1.14 8.52 7.35
N ALA A 32 -0.44 9.09 6.38
CA ALA A 32 -0.22 8.49 5.07
C ALA A 32 0.52 7.14 5.19
N LEU A 33 1.62 7.10 5.95
CA LEU A 33 2.43 5.90 6.15
C LEU A 33 1.65 4.77 6.84
N ARG A 34 0.85 5.08 7.88
CA ARG A 34 0.01 4.07 8.55
C ARG A 34 -1.07 3.51 7.62
N SER A 35 -1.72 4.38 6.84
CA SER A 35 -2.73 3.94 5.87
C SER A 35 -2.13 3.01 4.83
N ALA A 36 -0.98 3.38 4.25
CA ALA A 36 -0.32 2.56 3.24
C ALA A 36 0.14 1.21 3.80
N LEU A 37 0.71 1.19 5.02
CA LEU A 37 1.09 -0.06 5.68
C LEU A 37 -0.13 -0.94 5.98
N ALA A 38 -1.24 -0.36 6.43
CA ALA A 38 -2.48 -1.10 6.64
C ALA A 38 -3.06 -1.66 5.34
N ALA A 39 -3.00 -0.93 4.22
CA ALA A 39 -3.43 -1.42 2.92
C ALA A 39 -2.59 -2.62 2.45
N VAL A 40 -1.27 -2.56 2.66
CA VAL A 40 -0.35 -3.68 2.40
C VAL A 40 -0.68 -4.88 3.28
N ASP A 41 -0.84 -4.68 4.60
CA ASP A 41 -1.17 -5.75 5.53
C ASP A 41 -2.54 -6.39 5.21
N ASN A 42 -3.53 -5.59 4.78
CA ASN A 42 -4.83 -6.08 4.32
C ASN A 42 -4.69 -6.93 3.05
N ALA A 43 -3.87 -6.50 2.09
CA ALA A 43 -3.60 -7.27 0.88
C ALA A 43 -2.88 -8.60 1.18
N GLU A 44 -2.05 -8.67 2.23
CA GLU A 44 -1.45 -9.92 2.71
C GLU A 44 -2.45 -10.85 3.42
N ALA A 45 -3.58 -10.32 3.88
CA ALA A 45 -4.61 -11.06 4.61
C ALA A 45 -5.70 -11.66 3.69
N VAL A 46 -5.92 -11.09 2.51
CA VAL A 46 -6.90 -11.61 1.54
C VAL A 46 -6.29 -12.78 0.75
N ASP A 47 -6.86 -13.99 0.91
CA ASP A 47 -6.50 -15.15 0.08
C ASP A 47 -6.97 -14.92 -1.38
N PRO A 48 -6.06 -14.93 -2.38
CA PRO A 48 -6.42 -14.75 -3.78
C PRO A 48 -7.38 -15.83 -4.32
N ALA A 49 -7.54 -16.98 -3.64
CA ALA A 49 -8.55 -17.97 -3.98
C ALA A 49 -9.99 -17.46 -3.81
N THR A 50 -10.22 -16.46 -2.94
CA THR A 50 -11.56 -15.90 -2.68
C THR A 50 -12.04 -14.98 -3.82
N LEU A 51 -11.12 -14.41 -4.61
CA LEU A 51 -11.45 -13.55 -5.76
C LEU A 51 -11.84 -14.36 -7.02
N GLY A 52 -11.59 -15.69 -7.03
CA GLY A 52 -11.85 -16.57 -8.18
C GLY A 52 -13.25 -17.20 -8.25
N ALA A 53 -14.09 -17.07 -7.21
CA ALA A 53 -15.37 -17.79 -7.12
C ALA A 53 -16.50 -17.24 -8.02
N GLY A 54 -16.23 -16.19 -8.83
CA GLY A 54 -17.22 -15.54 -9.70
C GLY A 54 -17.04 -15.72 -11.21
N ALA A 55 -15.95 -16.35 -11.69
CA ALA A 55 -15.65 -16.37 -13.13
C ALA A 55 -15.21 -17.77 -13.63
N VAL A 56 -16.16 -18.45 -14.26
CA VAL A 56 -16.06 -19.36 -15.42
C VAL A 56 -14.81 -20.27 -15.55
N LYS A 57 -15.10 -21.59 -15.49
CA LYS A 57 -14.36 -22.74 -16.04
C LYS A 57 -13.26 -22.40 -17.06
N THR A 58 -11.99 -22.53 -16.66
CA THR A 58 -10.95 -23.28 -17.41
C THR A 58 -9.68 -23.44 -16.57
N SER A 59 -9.16 -24.68 -16.59
CA SER A 59 -7.79 -25.10 -16.27
C SER A 59 -7.44 -25.41 -14.81
N ALA A 60 -7.15 -26.69 -14.62
CA ALA A 60 -6.57 -27.33 -13.45
C ALA A 60 -5.10 -26.90 -13.25
N VAL A 61 -4.82 -26.12 -12.21
CA VAL A 61 -3.52 -26.08 -11.51
C VAL A 61 -3.79 -25.67 -10.06
N GLY A 62 -3.94 -26.67 -9.18
CA GLY A 62 -4.10 -26.48 -7.73
C GLY A 62 -3.11 -27.37 -6.99
N LEU A 63 -1.81 -27.28 -7.31
CA LEU A 63 -0.80 -28.24 -6.83
C LEU A 63 0.34 -27.61 -6.01
N GLY A 64 -0.03 -26.59 -5.23
CA GLY A 64 0.53 -26.32 -3.91
C GLY A 64 -0.30 -25.23 -3.20
N VAL A 65 -0.12 -24.98 -1.90
CA VAL A 65 -0.74 -23.84 -1.17
C VAL A 65 0.06 -22.55 -1.46
N ALA A 66 0.26 -22.29 -2.75
CA ALA A 66 1.63 -22.26 -3.21
C ALA A 66 2.11 -21.06 -4.03
N GLU A 67 3.36 -20.67 -3.87
CA GLU A 67 4.33 -21.34 -3.00
C GLU A 67 4.59 -20.41 -1.78
N VAL A 68 3.67 -20.46 -0.79
CA VAL A 68 3.63 -19.76 0.54
C VAL A 68 3.48 -18.22 0.55
N ARG A 69 2.27 -17.62 0.39
CA ARG A 69 2.04 -16.13 0.25
C ARG A 69 2.74 -15.45 -0.97
N ARG A 70 3.38 -16.24 -1.87
CA ARG A 70 4.35 -15.89 -2.94
C ARG A 70 5.73 -15.36 -2.50
N ARG A 71 6.09 -15.42 -1.20
CA ARG A 71 7.28 -14.79 -0.52
C ARG A 71 7.00 -13.31 -0.15
N GLU A 72 6.10 -13.10 0.82
CA GLU A 72 5.56 -11.83 1.36
C GLU A 72 5.51 -10.63 0.38
N LEU A 73 4.39 -10.44 -0.35
CA LEU A 73 4.16 -9.37 -1.36
C LEU A 73 5.44 -8.89 -2.06
N ALA A 74 5.66 -9.33 -3.30
CA ALA A 74 6.79 -8.86 -4.09
C ALA A 74 6.85 -7.32 -4.12
N GLU A 75 8.05 -6.75 -4.26
CA GLU A 75 8.21 -5.28 -4.23
C GLU A 75 7.28 -4.58 -5.22
N SER A 76 7.08 -5.14 -6.42
CA SER A 76 6.15 -4.63 -7.43
C SER A 76 4.67 -4.68 -7.02
N ASP A 77 4.28 -5.63 -6.16
CA ASP A 77 2.94 -5.65 -5.58
C ASP A 77 2.76 -4.54 -4.55
N VAL A 78 3.76 -4.32 -3.70
CA VAL A 78 3.76 -3.21 -2.73
C VAL A 78 3.76 -1.86 -3.44
N GLU A 79 4.57 -1.69 -4.51
CA GLU A 79 4.58 -0.49 -5.33
C GLU A 79 3.21 -0.19 -5.94
N ARG A 80 2.53 -1.22 -6.45
CA ARG A 80 1.18 -1.06 -7.01
C ARG A 80 0.18 -0.61 -5.96
N ILE A 81 0.20 -1.24 -4.78
CA ILE A 81 -0.70 -0.89 -3.67
C ILE A 81 -0.46 0.56 -3.25
N VAL A 82 0.80 0.95 -3.04
CA VAL A 82 1.16 2.33 -2.68
C VAL A 82 0.80 3.31 -3.80
N GLY A 83 0.96 2.92 -5.06
CA GLY A 83 0.52 3.70 -6.22
C GLY A 83 -0.99 3.93 -6.22
N THR A 84 -1.79 2.90 -5.97
CA THR A 84 -3.25 3.03 -5.82
C THR A 84 -3.62 3.97 -4.67
N GLU A 85 -2.98 3.86 -3.51
CA GLU A 85 -3.19 4.75 -2.37
C GLU A 85 -2.87 6.23 -2.67
N ILE A 86 -1.87 6.49 -3.52
CA ILE A 86 -1.51 7.83 -4.00
C ILE A 86 -2.61 8.37 -4.94
N ASP A 87 -3.04 7.56 -5.90
CA ASP A 87 -4.04 7.95 -6.90
C ASP A 87 -5.41 8.20 -6.25
N GLU A 88 -5.81 7.40 -5.27
CA GLU A 88 -7.03 7.61 -4.49
C GLU A 88 -6.99 8.94 -3.74
N ARG A 89 -5.86 9.29 -3.10
CA ARG A 89 -5.70 10.59 -2.42
C ARG A 89 -5.75 11.76 -3.38
N ARG A 90 -5.11 11.64 -4.55
CA ARG A 90 -5.15 12.67 -5.60
C ARG A 90 -6.55 12.85 -6.16
N THR A 91 -7.26 11.75 -6.41
CA THR A 91 -8.65 11.75 -6.85
C THR A 91 -9.53 12.44 -5.82
N ALA A 92 -9.45 12.04 -4.55
CA ALA A 92 -10.19 12.66 -3.46
C ALA A 92 -9.85 14.15 -3.31
N ALA A 93 -8.59 14.54 -3.45
CA ALA A 93 -8.18 15.95 -3.41
C ALA A 93 -8.85 16.77 -4.52
N ALA A 94 -8.94 16.23 -5.74
CA ALA A 94 -9.63 16.85 -6.85
C ALA A 94 -11.15 16.95 -6.62
N GLU A 95 -11.78 15.95 -6.00
CA GLU A 95 -13.19 16.03 -5.58
C GLU A 95 -13.39 17.18 -4.57
N TYR A 96 -12.57 17.24 -3.53
CA TYR A 96 -12.67 18.29 -2.50
C TYR A 96 -12.36 19.69 -3.03
N GLU A 97 -11.49 19.80 -4.03
CA GLU A 97 -11.17 21.06 -4.70
C GLU A 97 -12.41 21.61 -5.42
N ARG A 98 -13.15 20.75 -6.13
CA ARG A 98 -14.43 21.13 -6.76
C ARG A 98 -15.50 21.55 -5.76
N LEU A 99 -15.42 21.06 -4.52
CA LEU A 99 -16.31 21.42 -3.41
C LEU A 99 -15.80 22.63 -2.59
N GLY A 100 -14.70 23.27 -3.00
CA GLY A 100 -14.11 24.43 -2.32
C GLY A 100 -13.49 24.11 -0.95
N ARG A 101 -13.16 22.85 -0.67
CA ARG A 101 -12.59 22.40 0.62
C ARG A 101 -11.06 22.41 0.57
N THR A 102 -10.49 23.60 0.51
CA THR A 102 -9.05 23.85 0.27
C THR A 102 -8.11 23.21 1.29
N SER A 103 -8.44 23.22 2.59
CA SER A 103 -7.62 22.59 3.63
C SER A 103 -7.54 21.08 3.48
N ARG A 104 -8.65 20.43 3.12
CA ARG A 104 -8.71 18.98 2.90
C ARG A 104 -7.98 18.58 1.61
N THR A 105 -8.12 19.37 0.55
CA THR A 105 -7.34 19.22 -0.69
C THR A 105 -5.84 19.30 -0.41
N ALA A 106 -5.39 20.33 0.32
CA ALA A 106 -3.98 20.50 0.65
C ALA A 106 -3.44 19.33 1.50
N GLN A 107 -4.22 18.86 2.48
CA GLN A 107 -3.85 17.70 3.29
C GLN A 107 -3.68 16.44 2.42
N LEU A 108 -4.68 16.11 1.58
CA LEU A 108 -4.65 14.90 0.76
C LEU A 108 -3.51 14.92 -0.28
N ARG A 109 -3.22 16.08 -0.86
CA ARG A 109 -2.06 16.27 -1.74
C ARG A 109 -0.74 16.01 -1.00
N ALA A 110 -0.58 16.59 0.19
CA ALA A 110 0.62 16.38 1.00
C ALA A 110 0.80 14.93 1.46
N GLU A 111 -0.29 14.22 1.77
CA GLU A 111 -0.24 12.77 2.06
C GLU A 111 0.21 11.97 0.83
N ALA A 112 -0.34 12.28 -0.36
CA ALA A 112 0.03 11.62 -1.62
C ALA A 112 1.50 11.88 -1.98
N ASP A 113 1.98 13.11 -1.83
CA ASP A 113 3.36 13.50 -2.11
C ASP A 113 4.34 12.80 -1.16
N THR A 114 3.96 12.63 0.11
CA THR A 114 4.75 11.88 1.09
C THR A 114 4.94 10.43 0.63
N LEU A 115 3.89 9.76 0.18
CA LEU A 115 3.98 8.37 -0.29
C LEU A 115 4.75 8.27 -1.61
N ALA A 116 4.54 9.21 -2.54
CA ALA A 116 5.22 9.22 -3.83
C ALA A 116 6.75 9.36 -3.71
N ALA A 117 7.23 10.10 -2.70
CA ALA A 117 8.65 10.25 -2.40
C ALA A 117 9.34 8.91 -2.08
N HIS A 118 8.59 7.89 -1.61
CA HIS A 118 9.14 6.56 -1.34
C HIS A 118 9.17 5.63 -2.57
N LEU A 119 8.48 6.01 -3.66
CA LEU A 119 8.45 5.28 -4.94
C LEU A 119 9.54 5.75 -5.92
N THR A 120 9.98 7.01 -5.84
CA THR A 120 10.73 7.66 -6.94
C THR A 120 12.25 7.54 -6.90
N ARG A 121 12.83 6.88 -5.89
CA ARG A 121 14.28 6.70 -5.63
C ARG A 121 15.21 7.81 -6.15
#